data_AF-A0A7X8B6F5-F1
#
_entry.id   AF-A0A7X8B6F5-F1
#
_cell.length_a   1.000
_cell.length_b   1.000
_cell.length_c   1.000
_cell.angle_alpha   90.00
_cell.angle_beta   90.00
_cell.angle_gamma   90.00
#
_symmetry.space_group_name_H-M   'P 1'
#
loop_
_entity.id
_entity.type
_entity.pdbx_description
1 polymer ?
#
loop_
_entity_poly.entity_id
_entity_poly.type
_entity_poly.pdbx_seq_one_letter_code
_entity_poly.pdbx_strand_id
1 'polypeptide(L)'
;MSVRQRRSEPGRRDRLLQVALEVIIARGVAGATYRLIAEAADVPLGSMTYHFTSRDELVLAAFERFAEESFSHLDSATSAGVGDPVERLTQMVVSEFNDQPRERILLAEMYVLAFRDERYAALMRRWTERSQAAIERQLPGLNGRALNAVREGLTLQRYFFPGEVDADLVHATLSAVACGTASSDSESPKSSAPKDDRGPVVRTVETAQTFLTAAEVDALVGDYLAGMSVKALAERYGLHRATVFAHLRRRNVPSRRPGLGIDEKAEAVRLARAGISMRAIGRRMGVDRKAVRAALVEAGLIADKIIDGVS
;
A
#
# COMPACT_ATOMS: atom_id res chain seq x y z
N MET A 1 -14.93 43.55 -38.19
CA MET A 1 -13.96 42.52 -37.76
C MET A 1 -13.93 42.50 -36.24
N SER A 2 -14.66 41.58 -35.61
CA SER A 2 -14.80 41.50 -34.15
C SER A 2 -13.74 40.54 -33.60
N VAL A 3 -12.72 41.11 -32.95
CA VAL A 3 -11.78 40.38 -32.10
C VAL A 3 -12.56 39.92 -30.87
N ARG A 4 -13.18 38.74 -30.96
CA ARG A 4 -13.84 38.09 -29.83
C ARG A 4 -12.79 37.25 -29.12
N GLN A 5 -11.99 37.93 -28.31
CA GLN A 5 -11.13 37.33 -27.30
C GLN A 5 -12.06 36.65 -26.28
N ARG A 6 -12.46 35.41 -26.57
CA ARG A 6 -13.16 34.54 -25.61
C ARG A 6 -12.18 34.33 -24.46
N ARG A 7 -12.48 34.93 -23.31
CA ARG A 7 -11.99 34.54 -21.99
C ARG A 7 -11.68 33.04 -22.00
N SER A 8 -10.43 32.67 -21.71
CA SER A 8 -10.12 31.32 -21.22
C SER A 8 -11.20 30.98 -20.18
N GLU A 9 -11.98 29.92 -20.40
CA GLU A 9 -13.05 29.50 -19.49
C GLU A 9 -12.43 28.59 -18.42
N PRO A 10 -12.14 29.07 -17.19
CA PRO A 10 -11.64 28.23 -16.09
C PRO A 10 -12.46 26.94 -15.93
N GLY A 11 -13.79 27.04 -16.05
CA GLY A 11 -14.70 25.89 -15.97
C GLY A 11 -14.49 24.84 -17.07
N ARG A 12 -13.97 25.21 -18.25
CA ARG A 12 -13.72 24.25 -19.34
C ARG A 12 -12.49 23.40 -19.05
N ARG A 13 -11.41 24.02 -18.60
CA ARG A 13 -10.19 23.30 -18.19
C ARG A 13 -10.51 22.35 -17.03
N ASP A 14 -11.25 22.85 -16.04
CA ASP A 14 -11.68 22.07 -14.88
C ASP A 14 -12.55 20.87 -15.27
N ARG A 15 -13.48 21.05 -16.20
CA ARG A 15 -14.30 19.95 -16.73
C ARG A 15 -13.43 18.88 -17.42
N LEU A 16 -12.41 19.27 -18.16
CA LEU A 16 -11.48 18.32 -18.80
C LEU A 16 -10.69 17.51 -17.78
N LEU A 17 -10.23 18.13 -16.69
CA LEU A 17 -9.56 17.42 -15.59
C LEU A 17 -10.49 16.40 -14.94
N GLN A 18 -11.73 16.78 -14.67
CA GLN A 18 -12.73 15.88 -14.09
C GLN A 18 -13.00 14.68 -15.00
N VAL A 19 -13.24 14.92 -16.29
CA VAL A 19 -13.47 13.84 -17.27
C VAL A 19 -12.24 12.94 -17.38
N ALA A 20 -11.03 13.49 -17.32
CA ALA A 20 -9.82 12.69 -17.32
C ALA A 20 -9.76 11.73 -16.12
N LEU A 21 -10.12 12.19 -14.91
CA LEU A 21 -10.21 11.34 -13.73
C LEU A 21 -11.25 10.23 -13.90
N GLU A 22 -12.43 10.52 -14.44
CA GLU A 22 -13.46 9.50 -14.71
C GLU A 22 -12.99 8.43 -15.71
N VAL A 23 -12.29 8.85 -16.75
CA VAL A 23 -11.68 7.94 -17.73
C VAL A 23 -10.61 7.06 -17.07
N ILE A 24 -9.78 7.63 -16.19
CA ILE A 24 -8.76 6.88 -15.43
C ILE A 24 -9.41 5.86 -14.51
N ILE A 25 -10.49 6.21 -13.82
CA ILE A 25 -11.22 5.26 -12.97
C ILE A 25 -11.74 4.08 -13.80
N ALA A 26 -12.28 4.35 -14.98
CA ALA A 26 -12.88 3.32 -15.82
C ALA A 26 -11.86 2.44 -16.56
N ARG A 27 -10.68 2.97 -16.93
CA ARG A 27 -9.75 2.30 -17.86
C ARG A 27 -8.29 2.28 -17.40
N GLY A 28 -8.03 2.76 -16.19
CA GLY A 28 -6.69 3.00 -15.66
C GLY A 28 -5.95 4.11 -16.41
N VAL A 29 -4.80 4.51 -15.86
CA VAL A 29 -4.00 5.59 -16.45
C VAL A 29 -3.56 5.24 -17.87
N ALA A 30 -3.09 4.01 -18.10
CA ALA A 30 -2.65 3.56 -19.42
C ALA A 30 -3.74 3.64 -20.50
N GLY A 31 -5.00 3.38 -20.14
CA GLY A 31 -6.16 3.46 -21.05
C GLY A 31 -6.68 4.87 -21.28
N ALA A 32 -6.28 5.85 -20.47
CA ALA A 32 -6.72 7.25 -20.54
C ALA A 32 -6.01 8.02 -21.67
N THR A 33 -6.37 7.73 -22.93
CA THR A 33 -5.78 8.40 -24.09
C THR A 33 -6.38 9.79 -24.32
N TYR A 34 -5.62 10.69 -24.96
CA TYR A 34 -6.07 12.07 -25.24
C TYR A 34 -7.35 12.12 -26.09
N ARG A 35 -7.47 11.20 -27.05
CA ARG A 35 -8.67 11.06 -27.90
C ARG A 35 -9.88 10.61 -27.10
N LEU A 36 -9.71 9.60 -26.24
CA LEU A 36 -10.79 9.09 -25.41
C LEU A 36 -11.29 10.15 -24.41
N ILE A 37 -10.37 10.93 -23.83
CA ILE A 37 -10.75 12.01 -22.92
C ILE A 37 -11.49 13.13 -23.67
N ALA A 38 -11.03 13.50 -24.87
CA ALA A 38 -11.71 14.49 -25.71
C ALA A 38 -13.13 14.06 -26.08
N GLU A 39 -13.29 12.78 -26.47
CA GLU A 39 -14.58 12.18 -26.77
C GLU A 39 -15.51 12.15 -25.55
N ALA A 40 -15.00 11.70 -24.40
CA ALA A 40 -15.76 11.67 -23.15
C ALA A 40 -16.15 13.08 -22.65
N ALA A 41 -15.37 14.10 -23.00
CA ALA A 41 -15.64 15.50 -22.67
C ALA A 41 -16.55 16.20 -23.69
N ASP A 42 -16.91 15.53 -24.79
CA ASP A 42 -17.66 16.09 -25.92
C ASP A 42 -16.99 17.36 -26.49
N VAL A 43 -15.67 17.30 -26.69
CA VAL A 43 -14.89 18.39 -27.29
C VAL A 43 -14.07 17.92 -28.50
N PRO A 44 -13.86 18.79 -29.52
CA PRO A 44 -12.94 18.48 -30.60
C PRO A 44 -11.52 18.24 -30.07
N LEU A 45 -10.81 17.25 -30.61
CA LEU A 45 -9.44 16.93 -30.20
C LEU A 45 -8.49 18.14 -30.27
N GLY A 46 -8.63 18.99 -31.29
CA GLY A 46 -7.84 20.22 -31.43
C GLY A 46 -8.15 21.32 -30.41
N SER A 47 -9.26 21.21 -29.65
CA SER A 47 -9.53 22.09 -28.51
C SER A 47 -8.77 21.68 -27.26
N MET A 48 -8.38 20.41 -27.14
CA MET A 48 -7.59 19.91 -26.01
C MET A 48 -6.18 20.54 -26.01
N THR A 49 -5.57 20.66 -27.19
CA THR A 49 -4.22 21.24 -27.38
C THR A 49 -4.14 22.72 -27.00
N TYR A 50 -5.27 23.42 -26.85
CA TYR A 50 -5.31 24.78 -26.31
C TYR A 50 -5.16 24.81 -24.78
N HIS A 51 -5.54 23.73 -24.09
CA HIS A 51 -5.54 23.66 -22.63
C HIS A 51 -4.37 22.86 -22.06
N PHE A 52 -3.87 21.86 -22.79
CA PHE A 52 -2.76 21.00 -22.37
C PHE A 52 -1.86 20.71 -23.57
N THR A 53 -0.55 20.81 -23.36
CA THR A 53 0.46 20.55 -24.40
C THR A 53 0.65 19.05 -24.64
N SER A 54 0.32 18.20 -23.66
CA SER A 54 0.41 16.75 -23.79
C SER A 54 -0.63 16.01 -22.94
N ARG A 55 -0.82 14.72 -23.26
CA ARG A 55 -1.58 13.79 -22.40
C ARG A 55 -1.01 13.74 -20.99
N ASP A 56 0.31 13.67 -20.86
CA ASP A 56 0.96 13.50 -19.56
C ASP A 56 0.80 14.74 -18.69
N GLU A 57 0.81 15.94 -19.29
CA GLU A 57 0.47 17.18 -18.58
C GLU A 57 -0.99 17.21 -18.13
N LEU A 58 -1.93 16.78 -18.98
CA LEU A 58 -3.35 16.67 -18.63
C LEU A 58 -3.55 15.71 -17.45
N VAL A 59 -2.92 14.53 -17.48
CA VAL A 59 -3.04 13.52 -16.43
C VAL A 59 -2.41 14.03 -15.13
N LEU A 60 -1.23 14.64 -15.19
CA LEU A 60 -0.60 15.25 -14.01
C LEU A 60 -1.49 16.32 -13.39
N ALA A 61 -2.02 17.25 -14.20
CA ALA A 61 -2.91 18.30 -13.73
C ALA A 61 -4.21 17.74 -13.14
N ALA A 62 -4.71 16.61 -13.66
CA ALA A 62 -5.88 15.94 -13.12
C ALA A 62 -5.60 15.35 -11.72
N PHE A 63 -4.43 14.72 -11.53
CA PHE A 63 -4.01 14.22 -10.22
C PHE A 63 -3.66 15.34 -9.24
N GLU A 64 -3.10 16.46 -9.69
CA GLU A 64 -2.88 17.64 -8.85
C GLU A 64 -4.20 18.17 -8.27
N ARG A 65 -5.23 18.26 -9.12
CA ARG A 65 -6.58 18.62 -8.70
C ARG A 65 -7.16 17.61 -7.72
N PHE A 66 -7.06 16.31 -8.02
CA PHE A 66 -7.53 15.25 -7.13
C PHE A 66 -6.88 15.35 -5.75
N ALA A 67 -5.57 15.55 -5.68
CA ALA A 67 -4.85 15.71 -4.42
C ALA A 67 -5.33 16.93 -3.60
N GLU A 68 -5.69 18.03 -4.28
CA GLU A 68 -6.26 19.22 -3.63
C GLU A 68 -7.66 18.95 -3.07
N GLU A 69 -8.53 18.29 -3.84
CA GLU A 69 -9.89 17.92 -3.43
C GLU A 69 -9.84 16.96 -2.23
N SER A 70 -9.05 15.89 -2.30
CA SER A 70 -8.91 14.92 -1.21
C SER A 70 -8.29 15.53 0.04
N PHE A 71 -7.31 16.44 -0.09
CA PHE A 71 -6.80 17.19 1.06
C PHE A 71 -7.90 18.04 1.70
N SER A 72 -8.70 18.74 0.89
CA SER A 72 -9.77 19.61 1.38
C SER A 72 -10.83 18.82 2.15
N HIS A 73 -11.14 17.60 1.70
CA HIS A 73 -12.00 16.67 2.44
C HIS A 73 -11.40 16.28 3.80
N LEU A 74 -10.11 15.93 3.85
CA LEU A 74 -9.42 15.60 5.11
C LEU A 74 -9.38 16.79 6.07
N ASP A 75 -8.99 17.97 5.58
CA ASP A 75 -8.88 19.19 6.41
C ASP A 75 -10.25 19.60 6.98
N SER A 76 -11.31 19.47 6.17
CA SER A 76 -12.69 19.71 6.62
C SER A 76 -13.12 18.69 7.69
N ALA A 77 -12.89 17.39 7.45
CA ALA A 77 -13.28 16.33 8.38
C ALA A 77 -12.51 16.38 9.70
N THR A 78 -11.23 16.78 9.67
CA THR A 78 -10.43 16.97 10.87
C THR A 78 -10.78 18.24 11.65
N SER A 79 -11.25 19.30 10.97
CA SER A 79 -11.55 20.61 11.59
C SER A 79 -12.98 20.79 12.09
N ALA A 80 -13.95 20.04 11.57
CA ALA A 80 -15.38 20.27 11.82
C ALA A 80 -15.96 19.61 13.09
N GLY A 81 -15.19 18.81 13.84
CA GLY A 81 -15.73 17.96 14.90
C GLY A 81 -15.44 18.43 16.33
N VAL A 82 -16.48 18.46 17.16
CA VAL A 82 -16.39 18.51 18.63
C VAL A 82 -16.13 17.08 19.13
N GLY A 83 -15.14 16.84 20.00
CA GLY A 83 -14.91 15.52 20.62
C GLY A 83 -13.44 15.07 20.64
N ASP A 84 -13.21 13.80 20.98
CA ASP A 84 -11.89 13.19 20.99
C ASP A 84 -11.29 13.15 19.57
N PRO A 85 -10.07 13.68 19.34
CA PRO A 85 -9.47 13.68 18.00
C PRO A 85 -9.18 12.28 17.46
N VAL A 86 -8.88 11.29 18.31
CA VAL A 86 -8.67 9.91 17.84
C VAL A 86 -9.98 9.30 17.35
N GLU A 87 -11.09 9.57 18.04
CA GLU A 87 -12.43 9.23 17.58
C GLU A 87 -12.76 9.88 16.22
N ARG A 88 -12.39 11.14 15.99
CA ARG A 88 -12.58 11.77 14.65
C ARG A 88 -11.79 11.08 13.55
N LEU A 89 -10.53 10.75 13.78
CA LEU A 89 -9.71 10.00 12.82
C LEU A 89 -10.28 8.60 12.58
N THR A 90 -10.83 7.97 13.62
CA THR A 90 -11.53 6.69 13.51
C THR A 90 -12.74 6.81 12.58
N GLN A 91 -13.61 7.80 12.81
CA GLN A 91 -14.78 8.04 11.98
C GLN A 91 -14.40 8.36 10.53
N MET A 92 -13.28 9.04 10.31
CA MET A 92 -12.75 9.30 8.96
C MET A 92 -12.40 7.98 8.25
N VAL A 93 -11.61 7.10 8.87
CA VAL A 93 -11.23 5.80 8.28
C VAL A 93 -12.46 4.91 8.03
N VAL A 94 -13.44 4.93 8.94
CA VAL A 94 -14.67 4.14 8.82
C VAL A 94 -15.59 4.68 7.73
N SER A 95 -15.71 5.99 7.58
CA SER A 95 -16.59 6.65 6.59
C SER A 95 -15.98 6.73 5.19
N GLU A 96 -14.65 6.90 5.06
CA GLU A 96 -13.91 6.86 3.79
C GLU A 96 -14.16 5.55 3.01
N PHE A 97 -14.48 4.46 3.71
CA PHE A 97 -14.68 3.15 3.11
C PHE A 97 -16.06 2.97 2.44
N ASN A 98 -17.13 3.55 2.98
CA ASN A 98 -18.48 3.25 2.52
C ASN A 98 -18.90 4.07 1.29
N ASP A 99 -18.34 5.26 1.10
CA ASP A 99 -18.92 6.25 0.17
C ASP A 99 -18.05 6.57 -1.06
N GLN A 100 -16.77 6.16 -1.12
CA GLN A 100 -15.82 6.74 -2.09
C GLN A 100 -14.92 5.73 -2.85
N PRO A 101 -15.48 4.77 -3.63
CA PRO A 101 -14.69 3.87 -4.47
C PRO A 101 -13.83 4.60 -5.52
N ARG A 102 -14.22 5.82 -5.91
CA ARG A 102 -13.51 6.71 -6.84
C ARG A 102 -12.14 7.14 -6.33
N GLU A 103 -12.09 7.72 -5.12
CA GLU A 103 -10.85 8.27 -4.57
C GLU A 103 -9.79 7.17 -4.42
N ARG A 104 -10.19 5.97 -4.01
CA ARG A 104 -9.29 4.82 -3.85
C ARG A 104 -8.60 4.40 -5.15
N ILE A 105 -9.34 4.29 -6.26
CA ILE A 105 -8.76 3.87 -7.54
C ILE A 105 -7.75 4.91 -8.01
N LEU A 106 -8.10 6.19 -7.91
CA LEU A 106 -7.21 7.30 -8.26
C LEU A 106 -5.95 7.30 -7.37
N LEU A 107 -6.10 7.07 -6.07
CA LEU A 107 -4.96 6.99 -5.15
C LEU A 107 -4.01 5.83 -5.51
N ALA A 108 -4.56 4.64 -5.79
CA ALA A 108 -3.76 3.48 -6.20
C ALA A 108 -2.98 3.73 -7.51
N GLU A 109 -3.62 4.33 -8.51
CA GLU A 109 -2.97 4.74 -9.76
C GLU A 109 -1.87 5.78 -9.51
N MET A 110 -2.13 6.76 -8.65
CA MET A 110 -1.16 7.79 -8.29
C MET A 110 0.07 7.21 -7.58
N TYR A 111 -0.08 6.21 -6.70
CA TYR A 111 1.06 5.49 -6.10
C TYR A 111 1.91 4.79 -7.16
N VAL A 112 1.28 4.07 -8.10
CA VAL A 112 2.01 3.39 -9.18
C VAL A 112 2.79 4.39 -10.04
N LEU A 113 2.19 5.55 -10.34
CA LEU A 113 2.86 6.63 -11.06
C LEU A 113 4.01 7.24 -10.25
N ALA A 114 3.81 7.46 -8.94
CA ALA A 114 4.83 8.02 -8.05
C ALA A 114 6.09 7.13 -7.96
N PHE A 115 5.96 5.81 -8.08
CA PHE A 115 7.12 4.91 -8.14
C PHE A 115 7.88 4.96 -9.47
N ARG A 116 7.32 5.60 -10.51
CA ARG A 116 7.87 5.62 -11.87
C ARG A 116 8.31 7.00 -12.35
N ASP A 117 7.72 8.06 -11.82
CA ASP A 117 7.93 9.44 -12.26
C ASP A 117 7.97 10.40 -11.06
N GLU A 118 9.07 11.14 -10.98
CA GLU A 118 9.38 12.04 -9.86
C GLU A 118 8.35 13.16 -9.69
N ARG A 119 7.64 13.57 -10.75
CA ARG A 119 6.59 14.60 -10.64
C ARG A 119 5.45 14.13 -9.75
N TYR A 120 5.05 12.86 -9.89
CA TYR A 120 4.02 12.25 -9.07
C TYR A 120 4.55 11.92 -7.66
N ALA A 121 5.82 11.53 -7.53
CA ALA A 121 6.45 11.35 -6.23
C ALA A 121 6.46 12.67 -5.43
N ALA A 122 6.80 13.78 -6.08
CA ALA A 122 6.76 15.11 -5.48
C ALA A 122 5.34 15.54 -5.11
N LEU A 123 4.35 15.22 -5.95
CA LEU A 123 2.94 15.46 -5.65
C LEU A 123 2.49 14.68 -4.40
N MET A 124 2.81 13.39 -4.32
CA MET A 124 2.51 12.56 -3.15
C MET A 124 3.17 13.08 -1.88
N ARG A 125 4.46 13.47 -1.92
CA ARG A 125 5.15 14.04 -0.75
C ARG A 125 4.45 15.30 -0.24
N ARG A 126 4.10 16.24 -1.11
CA ARG A 126 3.38 17.46 -0.72
C ARG A 126 2.01 17.14 -0.11
N TRP A 127 1.28 16.20 -0.71
CA TRP A 127 -0.03 15.78 -0.20
C TRP A 127 0.06 15.12 1.18
N THR A 128 1.05 14.24 1.38
CA THR A 128 1.33 13.61 2.68
C THR A 128 1.77 14.64 3.74
N GLU A 129 2.67 15.56 3.40
CA GLU A 129 3.12 16.64 4.31
C GLU A 129 1.95 17.53 4.74
N ARG A 130 1.06 17.90 3.82
CA ARG A 130 -0.15 18.66 4.14
C ARG A 130 -1.10 17.89 5.04
N SER A 131 -1.31 16.61 4.78
CA SER A 131 -2.16 15.73 5.60
C SER A 131 -1.61 15.60 7.02
N GLN A 132 -0.29 15.45 7.18
CA GLN A 132 0.40 15.44 8.47
C GLN A 132 0.19 16.75 9.23
N ALA A 133 0.42 17.89 8.57
CA ALA A 133 0.24 19.20 9.20
C ALA A 133 -1.22 19.45 9.63
N ALA A 134 -2.20 18.97 8.86
CA ALA A 134 -3.61 19.04 9.24
C ALA A 134 -3.92 18.21 10.49
N ILE A 135 -3.36 16.99 10.58
CA ILE A 135 -3.48 16.13 11.77
C ILE A 135 -2.84 16.79 12.99
N GLU A 136 -1.58 17.26 12.87
CA GLU A 136 -0.83 17.88 13.99
C GLU A 136 -1.51 19.14 14.54
N ARG A 137 -2.11 19.95 13.66
CA ARG A 137 -2.86 21.14 14.06
C ARG A 137 -4.05 20.80 14.97
N GLN A 138 -4.67 19.64 14.77
CA GLN A 138 -5.81 19.16 15.56
C GLN A 138 -5.39 18.29 16.76
N LEU A 139 -4.14 17.80 16.73
CA LEU A 139 -3.55 16.93 17.73
C LEU A 139 -2.17 17.44 18.18
N PRO A 140 -2.10 18.61 18.85
CA PRO A 140 -0.82 19.15 19.31
C PRO A 140 -0.14 18.17 20.26
N GLY A 141 1.15 17.88 20.02
CA GLY A 141 1.95 16.97 20.84
C GLY A 141 1.94 15.51 20.38
N LEU A 142 1.16 15.15 19.34
CA LEU A 142 1.24 13.83 18.72
C LEU A 142 2.12 13.85 17.47
N ASN A 143 2.69 12.68 17.13
CA ASN A 143 3.48 12.52 15.92
C ASN A 143 2.56 12.37 14.69
N GLY A 144 2.32 13.47 13.98
CA GLY A 144 1.43 13.51 12.82
C GLY A 144 1.84 12.56 11.70
N ARG A 145 3.15 12.36 11.52
CA ARG A 145 3.68 11.38 10.56
C ARG A 145 3.28 9.95 10.91
N ALA A 146 3.42 9.55 12.17
CA ALA A 146 3.05 8.21 12.62
C ALA A 146 1.54 7.98 12.50
N LEU A 147 0.74 8.94 12.96
CA LEU A 147 -0.73 8.88 12.85
C LEU A 147 -1.20 8.84 11.40
N ASN A 148 -0.63 9.68 10.52
CA ASN A 148 -0.99 9.68 9.12
C ASN A 148 -0.65 8.34 8.44
N ALA A 149 0.53 7.78 8.72
CA ALA A 149 0.95 6.49 8.15
C ALA A 149 0.03 5.34 8.60
N VAL A 150 -0.35 5.32 9.87
CA VAL A 150 -1.26 4.30 10.42
C VAL A 150 -2.67 4.48 9.86
N ARG A 151 -3.18 5.72 9.82
CA ARG A 151 -4.46 6.04 9.18
C ARG A 151 -4.51 5.54 7.73
N GLU A 152 -3.54 5.92 6.91
CA GLU A 152 -3.46 5.49 5.50
C GLU A 152 -3.42 3.96 5.38
N GLY A 153 -2.64 3.29 6.23
CA GLY A 153 -2.55 1.83 6.27
C GLY A 153 -3.87 1.16 6.64
N LEU A 154 -4.59 1.69 7.64
CA LEU A 154 -5.90 1.18 8.06
C LEU A 154 -6.97 1.41 6.98
N THR A 155 -7.00 2.59 6.36
CA THR A 155 -7.89 2.89 5.23
C THR A 155 -7.67 1.89 4.09
N LEU A 156 -6.41 1.57 3.76
CA LEU A 156 -6.09 0.60 2.72
C LEU A 156 -6.44 -0.85 3.11
N GLN A 157 -6.11 -1.28 4.33
CA GLN A 157 -6.37 -2.66 4.77
C GLN A 157 -7.86 -2.95 4.93
N ARG A 158 -8.64 -1.98 5.44
CA ARG A 158 -10.10 -2.10 5.56
C ARG A 158 -10.78 -2.36 4.22
N TYR A 159 -10.17 -1.96 3.11
CA TYR A 159 -10.69 -2.33 1.80
C TYR A 159 -10.68 -3.84 1.53
N PHE A 160 -9.58 -4.50 1.89
CA PHE A 160 -9.41 -5.93 1.66
C PHE A 160 -10.09 -6.77 2.75
N PHE A 161 -10.21 -6.21 3.96
CA PHE A 161 -10.70 -6.93 5.14
C PHE A 161 -11.71 -6.08 5.94
N PRO A 162 -12.87 -5.70 5.36
CA PRO A 162 -13.78 -4.75 6.00
C PRO A 162 -14.43 -5.26 7.29
N GLY A 163 -14.52 -6.58 7.47
CA GLY A 163 -15.02 -7.22 8.68
C GLY A 163 -13.94 -7.49 9.74
N GLU A 164 -12.66 -7.48 9.37
CA GLU A 164 -11.55 -7.70 10.32
C GLU A 164 -10.96 -6.37 10.80
N VAL A 165 -10.92 -5.36 9.93
CA VAL A 165 -10.47 -4.00 10.26
C VAL A 165 -11.69 -3.15 10.59
N ASP A 166 -12.42 -3.52 11.64
CA ASP A 166 -13.64 -2.84 12.11
C ASP A 166 -13.35 -1.51 12.83
N ALA A 167 -14.41 -0.80 13.24
CA ALA A 167 -14.28 0.49 13.91
C ALA A 167 -13.52 0.39 15.23
N ASP A 168 -13.67 -0.72 15.95
CA ASP A 168 -13.02 -0.95 17.24
C ASP A 168 -11.51 -1.16 17.05
N LEU A 169 -11.10 -1.96 16.06
CA LEU A 169 -9.68 -2.14 15.72
C LEU A 169 -9.05 -0.83 15.26
N VAL A 170 -9.74 -0.07 14.40
CA VAL A 170 -9.27 1.23 13.91
C VAL A 170 -9.03 2.17 15.09
N HIS A 171 -10.02 2.29 15.99
CA HIS A 171 -9.93 3.16 17.15
C HIS A 171 -8.78 2.73 18.09
N ALA A 172 -8.73 1.45 18.45
CA ALA A 172 -7.70 0.92 19.33
C ALA A 172 -6.29 1.14 18.78
N THR A 173 -6.10 0.96 17.47
CA THR A 173 -4.81 1.14 16.80
C THR A 173 -4.38 2.60 16.79
N LEU A 174 -5.27 3.52 16.44
CA LEU A 174 -4.98 4.96 16.44
C LEU A 174 -4.71 5.46 17.87
N SER A 175 -5.47 5.01 18.85
CA SER A 175 -5.27 5.33 20.27
C SER A 175 -3.92 4.85 20.78
N ALA A 176 -3.52 3.62 20.46
CA ALA A 176 -2.21 3.09 20.85
C ALA A 176 -1.05 3.92 20.27
N VAL A 177 -1.16 4.35 19.02
CA VAL A 177 -0.15 5.18 18.35
C VAL A 177 -0.13 6.59 18.93
N ALA A 178 -1.30 7.16 19.23
CA ALA A 178 -1.40 8.44 19.92
C ALA A 178 -0.72 8.40 21.31
N CYS A 179 -1.06 7.42 22.15
CA CYS A 179 -0.45 7.28 23.49
C CYS A 179 1.06 7.01 23.44
N GLY A 180 1.52 6.14 22.52
CA GLY A 180 2.94 5.83 22.38
C GLY A 180 3.79 6.97 21.83
N THR A 181 3.16 7.96 21.18
CA THR A 181 3.85 9.12 20.61
C THR A 181 3.72 10.39 21.44
N ALA A 182 2.82 10.43 22.43
CA ALA A 182 2.62 11.56 23.35
C ALA A 182 3.73 11.70 24.42
N SER A 183 4.58 10.69 24.63
CA SER A 183 5.58 10.65 25.72
C SER A 183 6.99 11.16 25.34
N SER A 184 7.17 11.93 24.28
CA SER A 184 8.50 12.52 23.96
C SER A 184 8.68 13.99 24.37
N ASP A 185 7.76 14.56 25.15
CA ASP A 185 7.92 15.87 25.79
C ASP A 185 8.19 15.72 27.30
N SER A 186 9.35 15.18 27.65
CA SER A 186 9.98 15.44 28.94
C SER A 186 11.32 16.12 28.67
N GLU A 187 11.44 17.38 29.10
CA GLU A 187 12.63 18.21 29.17
C GLU A 187 13.88 17.64 28.46
N SER A 188 14.31 18.29 27.38
CA SER A 188 15.66 18.05 26.84
C SER A 188 16.69 18.20 27.97
N PRO A 189 17.32 17.11 28.45
CA PRO A 189 18.38 17.23 29.45
C PRO A 189 19.54 17.87 28.71
N LYS A 190 20.09 18.97 29.25
CA LYS A 190 21.37 19.52 28.77
C LYS A 190 22.37 18.37 28.72
N SER A 191 22.78 17.99 27.51
CA SER A 191 23.68 16.88 27.22
C SER A 191 24.99 17.02 27.97
N SER A 192 25.17 16.21 29.02
CA SER A 192 26.47 15.95 29.66
C SER A 192 26.98 14.53 29.33
N ALA A 193 26.79 14.07 28.10
CA ALA A 193 27.38 12.80 27.65
C ALA A 193 28.89 12.96 27.41
N PRO A 194 29.75 12.04 27.88
CA PRO A 194 31.18 12.04 27.60
C PRO A 194 31.44 11.87 26.09
N LYS A 195 32.41 12.61 25.56
CA LYS A 195 32.81 12.57 24.14
C LYS A 195 33.91 11.51 23.92
N ASP A 196 33.75 10.72 22.87
CA ASP A 196 34.80 9.93 22.20
C ASP A 196 35.17 10.66 20.89
N ASP A 197 36.38 10.42 20.37
CA ASP A 197 36.95 10.96 19.12
C ASP A 197 36.07 10.80 17.86
N ARG A 198 34.96 10.04 17.92
CA ARG A 198 34.00 9.83 16.83
C ARG A 198 32.69 10.60 16.95
N GLY A 199 32.50 11.46 17.97
CA GLY A 199 31.30 12.30 18.14
C GLY A 199 30.27 11.75 19.16
N PRO A 200 29.10 12.40 19.29
CA PRO A 200 28.17 12.12 20.40
C PRO A 200 27.46 10.76 20.24
N VAL A 201 27.55 9.93 21.29
CA VAL A 201 26.87 8.63 21.37
C VAL A 201 25.38 8.86 21.66
N VAL A 202 24.51 8.51 20.72
CA VAL A 202 23.04 8.61 20.87
C VAL A 202 22.49 7.25 21.29
N ARG A 203 22.05 7.20 22.55
CA ARG A 203 21.14 6.25 23.21
C ARG A 203 21.69 4.87 23.60
N THR A 204 21.55 4.59 24.89
CA THR A 204 21.45 3.26 25.49
C THR A 204 20.20 2.57 24.92
N VAL A 205 20.37 1.38 24.35
CA VAL A 205 19.28 0.59 23.77
C VAL A 205 18.51 -0.08 24.91
N GLU A 206 17.37 0.48 25.29
CA GLU A 206 16.38 -0.22 26.13
C GLU A 206 15.35 -0.89 25.22
N THR A 207 15.26 -2.21 25.34
CA THR A 207 14.52 -3.18 24.51
C THR A 207 15.19 -3.57 23.18
N ALA A 208 16.07 -4.57 23.25
CA ALA A 208 16.64 -5.21 22.07
C ALA A 208 15.54 -5.94 21.28
N GLN A 209 15.02 -5.31 20.22
CA GLN A 209 14.48 -6.08 19.10
C GLN A 209 15.64 -6.94 18.59
N THR A 210 15.51 -8.27 18.69
CA THR A 210 16.54 -9.22 18.24
C THR A 210 16.63 -9.20 16.72
N PHE A 211 17.21 -8.13 16.16
CA PHE A 211 17.67 -8.14 14.79
C PHE A 211 18.88 -9.04 14.75
N LEU A 212 18.78 -10.15 14.03
CA LEU A 212 19.96 -10.93 13.71
C LEU A 212 20.96 -10.01 13.02
N THR A 213 22.16 -9.95 13.59
CA THR A 213 23.33 -9.35 12.96
C THR A 213 23.60 -10.03 11.62
N ALA A 214 24.37 -9.38 10.74
CA ALA A 214 24.73 -9.96 9.45
C ALA A 214 25.38 -11.35 9.61
N ALA A 215 26.23 -11.53 10.63
CA ALA A 215 26.87 -12.79 10.97
C ALA A 215 25.87 -13.87 11.40
N GLU A 216 24.84 -13.52 12.17
CA GLU A 216 23.81 -14.49 12.58
C GLU A 216 22.88 -14.87 11.41
N VAL A 217 22.61 -13.94 10.49
CA VAL A 217 21.91 -14.26 9.23
C VAL A 217 22.75 -15.21 8.37
N ASP A 218 24.07 -15.01 8.31
CA ASP A 218 24.97 -15.91 7.59
C ASP A 218 25.05 -17.30 8.25
N ALA A 219 25.03 -17.37 9.58
CA ALA A 219 24.93 -18.63 10.31
C ALA A 219 23.60 -19.35 10.06
N LEU A 220 22.47 -18.61 10.05
CA LEU A 220 21.14 -19.15 9.73
C LEU A 220 21.10 -19.72 8.32
N VAL A 221 21.71 -19.03 7.35
CA VAL A 221 21.87 -19.53 5.97
C VAL A 221 22.74 -20.77 5.94
N GLY A 222 23.86 -20.79 6.69
CA GLY A 222 24.73 -21.95 6.82
C GLY A 222 24.00 -23.18 7.36
N ASP A 223 23.26 -23.04 8.45
CA ASP A 223 22.45 -24.11 9.05
C ASP A 223 21.36 -24.61 8.09
N TYR A 224 20.72 -23.68 7.37
CA TYR A 224 19.77 -24.03 6.31
C TYR A 224 20.44 -24.85 5.22
N LEU A 225 21.60 -24.44 4.72
CA LEU A 225 22.36 -25.15 3.69
C LEU A 225 22.96 -26.47 4.18
N ALA A 226 23.19 -26.62 5.49
CA ALA A 226 23.74 -27.82 6.11
C ALA A 226 22.70 -28.93 6.31
N GLY A 227 21.40 -28.63 6.31
CA GLY A 227 20.41 -29.68 6.56
C GLY A 227 19.14 -29.21 7.25
N MET A 228 19.22 -28.10 7.98
CA MET A 228 18.20 -27.74 8.95
C MET A 228 16.89 -27.30 8.28
N SER A 229 15.78 -27.76 8.83
CA SER A 229 14.46 -27.33 8.35
C SER A 229 14.18 -25.89 8.76
N VAL A 230 13.37 -25.17 7.99
CA VAL A 230 12.90 -23.81 8.33
C VAL A 230 12.21 -23.76 9.69
N LYS A 231 11.55 -24.85 10.11
CA LYS A 231 10.93 -24.96 11.44
C LYS A 231 12.00 -24.96 12.55
N ALA A 232 13.04 -25.79 12.41
CA ALA A 232 14.12 -25.86 13.38
C ALA A 232 14.96 -24.57 13.41
N LEU A 233 15.12 -23.88 12.28
CA LEU A 233 15.76 -22.56 12.23
C LEU A 233 14.94 -21.49 12.95
N ALA A 234 13.63 -21.48 12.76
CA ALA A 234 12.73 -20.55 13.45
C ALA A 234 12.82 -20.72 14.98
N GLU A 235 12.82 -21.95 15.47
CA GLU A 235 12.98 -22.26 16.90
C GLU A 235 14.38 -21.90 17.41
N ARG A 236 15.45 -22.25 16.67
CA ARG A 236 16.84 -22.01 17.07
C ARG A 236 17.22 -20.53 17.17
N TYR A 237 16.71 -19.71 16.24
CA TYR A 237 17.03 -18.30 16.16
C TYR A 237 15.94 -17.40 16.77
N GLY A 238 14.90 -17.98 17.39
CA GLY A 238 13.79 -17.23 17.99
C GLY A 238 12.99 -16.40 16.98
N LEU A 239 12.94 -16.84 15.72
CA LEU A 239 12.32 -16.10 14.62
C LEU A 239 10.98 -16.70 14.20
N HIS A 240 10.11 -15.86 13.67
CA HIS A 240 8.96 -16.34 12.92
C HIS A 240 9.42 -17.01 11.60
N ARG A 241 8.74 -18.09 11.18
CA ARG A 241 9.08 -18.85 9.97
C ARG A 241 9.09 -17.99 8.70
N ALA A 242 8.21 -16.99 8.62
CA ALA A 242 8.19 -16.04 7.49
C ALA A 242 9.46 -15.18 7.45
N THR A 243 10.01 -14.81 8.61
CA THR A 243 11.25 -14.06 8.73
C THR A 243 12.45 -14.89 8.27
N VAL A 244 12.48 -16.19 8.61
CA VAL A 244 13.49 -17.13 8.08
C VAL A 244 13.44 -17.17 6.55
N PHE A 245 12.26 -17.28 5.95
CA PHE A 245 12.11 -17.23 4.49
C PHE A 245 12.55 -15.89 3.89
N ALA A 246 12.27 -14.77 4.55
CA ALA A 246 12.72 -13.45 4.10
C ALA A 246 14.25 -13.34 4.10
N HIS A 247 14.93 -13.85 5.13
CA HIS A 247 16.39 -13.90 5.18
C HIS A 247 17.00 -14.79 4.09
N LEU A 248 16.46 -15.99 3.89
CA LEU A 248 16.91 -16.91 2.84
C LEU A 248 16.73 -16.31 1.43
N ARG A 249 15.57 -15.67 1.17
CA ARG A 249 15.30 -14.99 -0.10
C ARG A 249 16.23 -13.81 -0.33
N ARG A 250 16.49 -12.97 0.68
CA ARG A 250 17.41 -11.82 0.59
C ARG A 250 18.85 -12.23 0.30
N ARG A 251 19.26 -13.43 0.72
CA ARG A 251 20.59 -14.01 0.44
C ARG A 251 20.60 -14.92 -0.80
N ASN A 252 19.55 -14.88 -1.63
CA ASN A 252 19.41 -15.69 -2.86
C ASN A 252 19.57 -17.21 -2.63
N VAL A 253 19.20 -17.70 -1.45
CA VAL A 253 19.26 -19.13 -1.14
C VAL A 253 17.98 -19.80 -1.66
N PRO A 254 18.07 -20.73 -2.63
CA PRO A 254 16.90 -21.40 -3.18
C PRO A 254 16.22 -22.29 -2.14
N SER A 255 14.89 -22.32 -2.15
CA SER A 255 14.13 -23.22 -1.27
C SER A 255 14.41 -24.67 -1.65
N ARG A 256 14.87 -25.47 -0.69
CA ARG A 256 15.11 -26.92 -0.82
C ARG A 256 13.87 -27.72 -1.20
N ARG A 257 12.68 -27.19 -0.91
CA ARG A 257 11.42 -27.67 -1.47
C ARG A 257 10.83 -26.51 -2.26
N PRO A 258 11.17 -26.37 -3.55
CA PRO A 258 10.40 -25.51 -4.42
C PRO A 258 8.97 -26.06 -4.45
N GLY A 259 7.97 -25.20 -4.69
CA GLY A 259 6.71 -25.70 -5.22
C GLY A 259 6.95 -26.46 -6.53
N LEU A 260 5.92 -27.15 -7.05
CA LEU A 260 6.04 -27.92 -8.30
C LEU A 260 6.83 -27.14 -9.36
N GLY A 261 7.85 -27.75 -9.94
CA GLY A 261 8.61 -27.18 -11.05
C GLY A 261 7.71 -26.91 -12.25
N ILE A 262 8.19 -26.13 -13.23
CA ILE A 262 7.39 -25.75 -14.42
C ILE A 262 6.83 -27.00 -15.13
N ASP A 263 7.66 -28.03 -15.29
CA ASP A 263 7.27 -29.29 -15.94
C ASP A 263 6.27 -30.09 -15.10
N GLU A 264 6.45 -30.09 -13.77
CA GLU A 264 5.53 -30.76 -12.84
C GLU A 264 4.18 -30.05 -12.77
N LYS A 265 4.15 -28.71 -12.84
CA LYS A 265 2.91 -27.94 -12.94
C LYS A 265 2.17 -28.28 -14.24
N ALA A 266 2.88 -28.32 -15.37
CA ALA A 266 2.31 -28.69 -16.66
C ALA A 266 1.72 -30.10 -16.64
N GLU A 267 2.41 -31.05 -16.01
CA GLU A 267 1.92 -32.43 -15.85
C GLU A 267 0.71 -32.52 -14.92
N ALA A 268 0.71 -31.80 -13.79
CA ALA A 268 -0.43 -31.72 -12.89
C ALA A 268 -1.68 -31.15 -13.59
N VAL A 269 -1.50 -30.11 -14.41
CA VAL A 269 -2.55 -29.52 -15.26
C VAL A 269 -3.08 -30.53 -16.28
N ARG A 270 -2.19 -31.26 -16.95
CA ARG A 270 -2.56 -32.29 -17.94
C ARG A 270 -3.38 -33.40 -17.30
N LEU A 271 -2.94 -33.93 -16.17
CA LEU A 271 -3.64 -34.99 -15.44
C LEU A 271 -5.00 -34.52 -14.90
N ALA A 272 -5.10 -33.27 -14.44
CA ALA A 272 -6.36 -32.69 -14.00
C ALA A 272 -7.37 -32.51 -15.15
N ARG A 273 -6.91 -32.05 -16.32
CA ARG A 273 -7.73 -31.97 -17.55
C ARG A 273 -8.20 -33.34 -18.03
N ALA A 274 -7.43 -34.40 -17.76
CA ALA A 274 -7.82 -35.78 -18.01
C ALA A 274 -8.80 -36.36 -16.96
N GLY A 275 -9.32 -35.53 -16.03
CA GLY A 275 -10.31 -35.94 -15.02
C GLY A 275 -9.74 -36.66 -13.80
N ILE A 276 -8.41 -36.71 -13.64
CA ILE A 276 -7.78 -37.37 -12.49
C ILE A 276 -7.92 -36.49 -11.25
N SER A 277 -8.39 -37.05 -10.13
CA SER A 277 -8.55 -36.30 -8.89
C SER A 277 -7.21 -35.80 -8.33
N MET A 278 -7.19 -34.62 -7.70
CA MET A 278 -5.98 -34.03 -7.09
C MET A 278 -5.24 -34.98 -6.12
N ARG A 279 -5.97 -35.83 -5.39
CA ARG A 279 -5.36 -36.85 -4.50
C ARG A 279 -4.62 -37.92 -5.29
N ALA A 280 -5.19 -38.36 -6.43
CA ALA A 280 -4.54 -39.34 -7.30
C ALA A 280 -3.36 -38.73 -8.05
N ILE A 281 -3.45 -37.46 -8.47
CA ILE A 281 -2.32 -36.70 -9.04
C ILE A 281 -1.18 -36.59 -8.04
N GLY A 282 -1.47 -36.17 -6.80
CA GLY A 282 -0.45 -36.06 -5.74
C GLY A 282 0.26 -37.38 -5.45
N ARG A 283 -0.50 -38.49 -5.35
CA ARG A 283 0.09 -39.83 -5.21
C ARG A 283 0.96 -40.23 -6.42
N ARG A 284 0.50 -39.94 -7.63
CA ARG A 284 1.20 -40.31 -8.88
C ARG A 284 2.48 -39.52 -9.08
N MET A 285 2.50 -38.27 -8.64
CA MET A 285 3.65 -37.37 -8.77
C MET A 285 4.54 -37.36 -7.52
N GLY A 286 4.17 -38.05 -6.44
CA GLY A 286 4.95 -38.07 -5.19
C GLY A 286 4.90 -36.75 -4.40
N VAL A 287 3.82 -35.97 -4.54
CA VAL A 287 3.70 -34.61 -3.98
C VAL A 287 2.42 -34.43 -3.17
N ASP A 288 2.45 -33.48 -2.23
CA ASP A 288 1.29 -33.21 -1.38
C ASP A 288 0.10 -32.64 -2.18
N ARG A 289 -1.12 -33.02 -1.79
CA ARG A 289 -2.36 -32.54 -2.44
C ARG A 289 -2.45 -31.01 -2.47
N LYS A 290 -1.92 -30.31 -1.47
CA LYS A 290 -1.90 -28.84 -1.40
C LYS A 290 -1.00 -28.23 -2.47
N ALA A 291 0.11 -28.89 -2.82
CA ALA A 291 0.98 -28.47 -3.91
C ALA A 291 0.28 -28.62 -5.27
N VAL A 292 -0.43 -29.73 -5.48
CA VAL A 292 -1.26 -29.93 -6.68
C VAL A 292 -2.37 -28.87 -6.77
N ARG A 293 -3.09 -28.61 -5.67
CA ARG A 293 -4.14 -27.57 -5.62
C ARG A 293 -3.56 -26.20 -5.98
N ALA A 294 -2.42 -25.82 -5.41
CA ALA A 294 -1.78 -24.54 -5.70
C ALA A 294 -1.44 -24.39 -7.19
N ALA A 295 -0.88 -25.44 -7.81
CA ALA A 295 -0.57 -25.42 -9.24
C ALA A 295 -1.84 -25.32 -10.14
N LEU A 296 -2.94 -25.96 -9.74
CA LEU A 296 -4.19 -25.91 -10.51
C LEU A 296 -4.95 -24.58 -10.36
N VAL A 297 -4.85 -23.94 -9.19
CA VAL A 297 -5.38 -22.58 -8.96
C VAL A 297 -4.58 -21.56 -9.78
N GLU A 298 -3.25 -21.65 -9.76
CA GLU A 298 -2.36 -20.80 -10.56
C GLU A 298 -2.62 -20.97 -12.07
N ALA A 299 -2.95 -22.19 -12.51
CA ALA A 299 -3.32 -22.49 -13.89
C ALA A 299 -4.78 -22.18 -14.25
N GLY A 300 -5.58 -21.63 -13.32
CA GLY A 300 -6.97 -21.23 -13.54
C GLY A 300 -7.96 -22.38 -13.73
N LEU A 301 -7.61 -23.62 -13.36
CA LEU A 301 -8.46 -24.81 -13.52
C LEU A 301 -9.45 -25.01 -12.37
N ILE A 302 -9.21 -24.36 -11.23
CA ILE A 302 -10.04 -24.47 -10.03
C ILE A 302 -10.21 -23.06 -9.46
N ALA A 303 -11.45 -22.66 -9.22
CA ALA A 303 -11.75 -21.42 -8.50
C ALA A 303 -11.27 -21.53 -7.04
N ASP A 304 -10.68 -20.47 -6.52
CA ASP A 304 -10.23 -20.41 -5.12
C ASP A 304 -11.44 -20.29 -4.19
N LYS A 305 -12.17 -21.39 -3.98
CA LYS A 305 -13.23 -21.45 -2.96
C LYS A 305 -12.57 -21.68 -1.61
N ILE A 306 -12.53 -20.62 -0.81
CA ILE A 306 -12.51 -20.70 0.65
C ILE A 306 -13.80 -21.40 1.05
N ILE A 307 -13.68 -22.50 1.79
CA ILE A 307 -14.82 -23.25 2.32
C ILE A 307 -15.32 -22.48 3.53
N ASP A 308 -16.49 -21.87 3.41
CA ASP A 308 -17.33 -21.50 4.56
C ASP A 308 -17.71 -22.79 5.30
N GLY A 309 -17.27 -22.89 6.54
CA GLY A 309 -17.65 -23.95 7.46
C GLY A 309 -18.82 -23.50 8.33
N VAL A 310 -20.04 -23.80 7.89
CA VAL A 310 -21.18 -23.99 8.80
C VAL A 310 -21.39 -25.50 8.95
N SER A 311 -21.16 -26.00 10.17
CA SER A 311 -21.88 -27.12 10.78
C SER A 311 -21.71 -26.99 12.28
#